data_AF-A0A0P7GWD4-F1
#
_entry.id   AF-A0A0P7GWD4-F1
#
_cell.length_a   1.000
_cell.length_b   1.000
_cell.length_c   1.000
_cell.angle_alpha   90.00
_cell.angle_beta   90.00
_cell.angle_gamma   90.00
#
_symmetry.space_group_name_H-M   'P 1'
#
loop_
_entity.id
_entity.type
_entity.pdbx_description
1 polymer ?
#
loop_
_entity_poly.entity_id
_entity_poly.type
_entity_poly.pdbx_seq_one_letter_code
_entity_poly.pdbx_strand_id
1 'polypeptide(L)'
;MSWDEIDEHARSYLLSFIALGFDVEDGELYRQSDNRVLQDLAFEIGSTTNFSEFEAIYGFGGETNVSHMQSVVTQLADILYPQLDEPMPTVIPVGPDQDPHVRFARDAAARMRYFKVTEAFASFELDDAERDLFRALYDELTEPDDVDTDDLRCEDAAEQLLAFVNDSSTAVDADPSTRDSLVEKLENGGKEPIRPRVRFLDRNANEAAFDALIEAIPGEKRRYDAHIDSFDLDPAEAEEIAREIEIDHDGYGFQAPSSIYHRFMTGLTGGRCPPPSRRRTSPCSTTPRTATTR
;
A
#
# COMPACT_ATOMS: atom_id res chain seq x y z
N MET A 1 14.75 27.26 16.11
CA MET A 1 13.59 28.14 16.35
C MET A 1 13.09 27.85 17.75
N SER A 2 12.71 28.88 18.46
CA SER A 2 11.96 28.78 19.72
C SER A 2 10.51 28.37 19.44
N TRP A 3 9.80 27.95 20.48
CA TRP A 3 8.37 27.64 20.39
C TRP A 3 7.54 28.86 19.98
N ASP A 4 7.84 30.04 20.52
CA ASP A 4 7.14 31.28 20.18
C ASP A 4 7.29 31.64 18.69
N GLU A 5 8.49 31.47 18.13
CA GLU A 5 8.74 31.67 16.68
C GLU A 5 7.96 30.65 15.83
N ILE A 6 7.87 29.39 16.27
CA ILE A 6 7.06 28.35 15.59
C ILE A 6 5.58 28.77 15.57
N ASP A 7 5.07 29.24 16.70
CA ASP A 7 3.67 29.64 16.85
C ASP A 7 3.33 30.85 15.98
N GLU A 8 4.22 31.84 15.90
CA GLU A 8 4.07 32.99 15.02
C GLU A 8 4.01 32.57 13.54
N HIS A 9 4.93 31.70 13.11
CA HIS A 9 4.93 31.18 11.75
C HIS A 9 3.70 30.34 11.43
N ALA A 10 3.31 29.42 12.31
CA ALA A 10 2.13 28.57 12.15
C ALA A 10 0.87 29.43 11.99
N ARG A 11 0.70 30.45 12.84
CA ARG A 11 -0.42 31.39 12.74
C ARG A 11 -0.45 32.10 11.38
N SER A 12 0.68 32.56 10.88
CA SER A 12 0.78 33.23 9.58
C SER A 12 0.36 32.32 8.41
N TYR A 13 0.79 31.06 8.44
CA TYR A 13 0.40 30.07 7.43
C TYR A 13 -1.09 29.74 7.50
N LEU A 14 -1.65 29.55 8.69
CA LEU A 14 -3.08 29.27 8.87
C LEU A 14 -3.95 30.43 8.35
N LEU A 15 -3.58 31.68 8.67
CA LEU A 15 -4.28 32.85 8.15
C LEU A 15 -4.21 32.94 6.63
N SER A 16 -3.07 32.59 6.04
CA SER A 16 -2.90 32.55 4.58
C SER A 16 -3.78 31.46 3.94
N PHE A 17 -3.87 30.29 4.57
CA PHE A 17 -4.66 29.17 4.09
C PHE A 17 -6.17 29.48 4.13
N ILE A 18 -6.65 30.07 5.22
CA ILE A 18 -8.03 30.56 5.33
C ILE A 18 -8.30 31.65 4.28
N ALA A 19 -7.36 32.58 4.07
CA ALA A 19 -7.52 33.64 3.07
C ALA A 19 -7.57 33.10 1.61
N LEU A 20 -6.99 31.93 1.35
CA LEU A 20 -7.06 31.24 0.06
C LEU A 20 -8.39 30.48 -0.15
N GLY A 21 -9.28 30.48 0.84
CA GLY A 21 -10.62 29.92 0.73
C GLY A 21 -10.78 28.55 1.37
N PHE A 22 -9.92 28.16 2.32
CA PHE A 22 -10.20 26.98 3.15
C PHE A 22 -11.47 27.22 3.97
N ASP A 23 -12.41 26.28 3.88
CA ASP A 23 -13.63 26.29 4.67
C ASP A 23 -13.36 25.66 6.03
N VAL A 24 -13.49 26.45 7.10
CA VAL A 24 -13.25 26.02 8.48
C VAL A 24 -14.44 25.28 9.08
N GLU A 25 -15.61 25.32 8.44
CA GLU A 25 -16.80 24.59 8.89
C GLU A 25 -16.80 23.17 8.31
N ASP A 26 -16.30 23.00 7.09
CA ASP A 26 -16.22 21.71 6.38
C ASP A 26 -14.83 21.04 6.47
N GLY A 27 -13.84 21.71 7.06
CA GLY A 27 -12.46 21.23 7.12
C GLY A 27 -11.87 21.27 8.53
N GLU A 28 -11.04 20.28 8.85
CA GLU A 28 -10.38 20.19 10.15
C GLU A 28 -8.94 20.75 10.11
N LEU A 29 -8.59 21.54 11.12
CA LEU A 29 -7.23 22.03 11.35
C LEU A 29 -6.82 21.70 12.78
N TYR A 30 -5.69 21.00 12.94
CA TYR A 30 -5.16 20.65 14.26
C TYR A 30 -3.66 20.91 14.35
N ARG A 31 -3.17 20.96 15.59
CA ARG A 31 -1.74 21.02 15.91
C ARG A 31 -1.28 19.63 16.32
N GLN A 32 -0.32 19.06 15.60
CA GLN A 32 0.19 17.70 15.85
C GLN A 32 0.69 17.48 17.29
N SER A 33 1.27 18.52 17.92
CA SER A 33 1.76 18.41 19.31
C SER A 33 0.63 18.25 20.33
N ASP A 34 -0.58 18.67 19.99
CA ASP A 34 -1.72 18.72 20.90
C ASP A 34 -2.76 17.63 20.58
N ASN A 35 -2.63 16.97 19.42
CA ASN A 35 -3.51 15.88 19.01
C ASN A 35 -2.98 14.53 19.55
N ARG A 36 -3.55 14.07 20.67
CA ARG A 36 -3.12 12.82 21.30
C ARG A 36 -3.46 11.58 20.47
N VAL A 37 -4.62 11.58 19.82
CA VAL A 37 -5.08 10.45 18.97
C VAL A 37 -4.10 10.24 17.82
N LEU A 38 -3.68 11.32 17.15
CA LEU A 38 -2.65 11.26 16.12
C LEU A 38 -1.31 10.73 16.66
N GLN A 39 -0.91 11.14 17.86
CA GLN A 39 0.33 10.68 18.48
C GLN A 39 0.31 9.19 18.82
N ASP A 40 -0.84 8.69 19.27
CA ASP A 40 -1.04 7.27 19.56
C ASP A 40 -1.03 6.46 18.25
N LEU A 41 -1.72 6.93 17.19
CA LEU A 41 -1.64 6.32 15.86
C LEU A 41 -0.19 6.30 15.31
N ALA A 42 0.55 7.40 15.47
CA ALA A 42 1.95 7.46 15.06
C ALA A 42 2.82 6.46 15.83
N PHE A 43 2.54 6.26 17.12
CA PHE A 43 3.25 5.26 17.91
C PHE A 43 2.99 3.84 17.38
N GLU A 44 1.73 3.52 17.08
CA GLU A 44 1.35 2.21 16.56
C GLU A 44 1.91 1.95 15.15
N ILE A 45 1.81 2.92 14.23
CA ILE A 45 2.47 2.84 12.91
C ILE A 45 3.98 2.63 13.11
N GLY A 46 4.59 3.38 14.02
CA GLY A 46 6.01 3.28 14.34
C GLY A 46 6.43 1.86 14.74
N SER A 47 5.55 1.10 15.40
CA SER A 47 5.81 -0.30 15.79
C SER A 47 5.88 -1.27 14.61
N THR A 48 5.31 -0.90 13.46
CA THR A 48 5.33 -1.72 12.24
C THR A 48 6.42 -1.31 11.26
N THR A 49 7.10 -0.19 11.49
CA THR A 49 8.13 0.36 10.60
C THR A 49 9.55 0.08 11.11
N ASN A 50 10.46 -0.25 10.19
CA ASN A 50 11.86 -0.58 10.50
C ASN A 50 12.83 0.55 10.16
N PHE A 51 13.93 0.64 10.92
CA PHE A 51 14.98 1.64 10.68
C PHE A 51 15.56 1.57 9.26
N SER A 52 15.70 0.37 8.70
CA SER A 52 16.19 0.16 7.34
C SER A 52 15.30 0.81 6.27
N GLU A 53 13.99 0.89 6.50
CA GLU A 53 13.07 1.59 5.60
C GLU A 53 13.32 3.10 5.65
N PHE A 54 13.56 3.65 6.84
CA PHE A 54 13.90 5.06 6.97
C PHE A 54 15.25 5.42 6.34
N GLU A 55 16.25 4.53 6.44
CA GLU A 55 17.53 4.67 5.76
C GLU A 55 17.33 4.68 4.24
N ALA A 56 16.59 3.70 3.71
CA ALA A 56 16.36 3.56 2.27
C ALA A 56 15.58 4.74 1.67
N ILE A 57 14.56 5.24 2.38
CA ILE A 57 13.64 6.26 1.86
C ILE A 57 14.15 7.68 2.14
N TYR A 58 14.68 7.94 3.33
CA TYR A 58 15.03 9.30 3.79
C TYR A 58 16.53 9.52 3.99
N GLY A 59 17.36 8.47 3.86
CA GLY A 59 18.80 8.55 4.11
C GLY A 59 19.15 8.72 5.57
N PHE A 60 18.31 8.22 6.48
CA PHE A 60 18.57 8.31 7.92
C PHE A 60 19.77 7.43 8.31
N GLY A 61 20.51 7.89 9.31
CA GLY A 61 21.71 7.23 9.81
C GLY A 61 22.01 7.66 11.24
N GLY A 62 23.17 7.27 11.77
CA GLY A 62 23.55 7.53 13.17
C GLY A 62 23.56 9.01 13.60
N GLU A 63 23.65 9.94 12.64
CA GLU A 63 23.60 11.39 12.88
C GLU A 63 22.17 11.95 12.91
N THR A 64 21.16 11.15 12.54
CA THR A 64 19.77 11.59 12.50
C THR A 64 19.19 11.58 13.91
N ASN A 65 18.64 12.72 14.35
CA ASN A 65 18.01 12.81 15.65
C ASN A 65 16.68 12.04 15.67
N VAL A 66 16.39 11.34 16.78
CA VAL A 66 15.14 10.59 17.01
C VAL A 66 13.88 11.43 16.76
N SER A 67 13.90 12.72 17.12
CA SER A 67 12.75 13.61 16.90
C SER A 67 12.44 13.80 15.41
N HIS A 68 13.47 13.79 14.56
CA HIS A 68 13.28 13.86 13.11
C HIS A 68 12.69 12.54 12.58
N MET A 69 13.14 11.40 13.10
CA MET A 69 12.53 10.11 12.77
C MET A 69 11.06 10.06 13.17
N GLN A 70 10.75 10.45 14.41
CA GLN A 70 9.38 10.49 14.91
C GLN A 70 8.51 11.42 14.07
N SER A 71 9.03 12.57 13.62
CA SER A 71 8.25 13.50 12.80
C SER A 71 7.80 12.88 11.47
N VAL A 72 8.60 12.00 10.86
CA VAL A 72 8.21 11.28 9.64
C VAL A 72 7.08 10.30 9.94
N VAL A 73 7.14 9.59 11.06
CA VAL A 73 6.07 8.68 11.47
C VAL A 73 4.78 9.43 11.77
N THR A 74 4.86 10.59 12.42
CA THR A 74 3.70 11.46 12.64
C THR A 74 3.10 11.93 11.32
N GLN A 75 3.91 12.25 10.30
CA GLN A 75 3.43 12.60 8.96
C GLN A 75 2.71 11.44 8.26
N LEU A 76 3.16 10.19 8.47
CA LEU A 76 2.43 9.01 7.98
C LEU A 76 1.09 8.85 8.71
N ALA A 77 1.08 9.08 10.02
CA ALA A 77 -0.14 9.06 10.80
C ALA A 77 -1.14 10.11 10.30
N ASP A 78 -0.71 11.33 9.96
CA ASP A 78 -1.60 12.38 9.42
C ASP A 78 -2.34 11.92 8.15
N ILE A 79 -1.72 11.06 7.32
CA ILE A 79 -2.31 10.53 6.10
C ILE A 79 -3.45 9.55 6.40
N LEU A 80 -3.28 8.73 7.44
CA LEU A 80 -4.25 7.70 7.81
C LEU A 80 -5.26 8.18 8.86
N TYR A 81 -4.95 9.29 9.55
CA TYR A 81 -5.76 9.89 10.59
C TYR A 81 -7.23 10.13 10.20
N PRO A 82 -7.57 10.59 8.97
CA PRO A 82 -8.96 10.77 8.58
C PRO A 82 -9.77 9.47 8.54
N GLN A 83 -9.11 8.31 8.49
CA GLN A 83 -9.77 7.01 8.40
C GLN A 83 -10.03 6.37 9.78
N LEU A 84 -9.75 7.07 10.88
CA LEU A 84 -9.94 6.54 12.23
C LEU A 84 -11.41 6.40 12.63
N ASP A 85 -12.29 7.22 12.08
CA ASP A 85 -13.73 7.14 12.35
C ASP A 85 -14.40 6.09 11.45
N GLU A 86 -14.09 6.12 10.15
CA GLU A 86 -14.55 5.15 9.17
C GLU A 86 -13.52 4.96 8.04
N PRO A 87 -13.41 3.75 7.46
CA PRO A 87 -12.52 3.54 6.34
C PRO A 87 -12.94 4.35 5.13
N MET A 88 -12.04 5.19 4.65
CA MET A 88 -12.29 6.03 3.50
C MET A 88 -11.03 6.19 2.62
N PRO A 89 -11.18 6.34 1.30
CA PRO A 89 -10.05 6.58 0.42
C PRO A 89 -9.49 8.00 0.65
N THR A 90 -8.42 8.13 1.43
CA THR A 90 -7.72 9.41 1.61
C THR A 90 -7.03 9.81 0.30
N VAL A 91 -7.28 11.03 -0.20
CA VAL A 91 -6.60 11.59 -1.38
C VAL A 91 -5.67 12.73 -0.95
N ILE A 92 -4.38 12.60 -1.26
CA ILE A 92 -3.35 13.54 -0.80
C ILE A 92 -2.75 14.28 -1.99
N PRO A 93 -2.83 15.62 -2.02
CA PRO A 93 -2.12 16.42 -3.01
C PRO A 93 -0.65 16.54 -2.65
N VAL A 94 0.24 15.98 -3.48
CA VAL A 94 1.68 15.99 -3.22
C VAL A 94 2.52 16.33 -4.46
N GLY A 95 3.73 16.83 -4.21
CA GLY A 95 4.75 16.95 -5.26
C GLY A 95 5.27 15.57 -5.68
N PRO A 96 5.77 15.40 -6.92
CA PRO A 96 6.36 14.13 -7.38
C PRO A 96 7.50 13.61 -6.50
N ASP A 97 8.22 14.50 -5.82
CA ASP A 97 9.30 14.18 -4.89
C ASP A 97 8.85 13.49 -3.60
N GLN A 98 7.56 13.55 -3.26
CA GLN A 98 6.97 12.92 -2.09
C GLN A 98 6.40 11.53 -2.38
N ASP A 99 6.51 11.03 -3.62
CA ASP A 99 6.05 9.69 -3.99
C ASP A 99 6.58 8.58 -3.06
N PRO A 100 7.87 8.58 -2.65
CA PRO A 100 8.37 7.58 -1.71
C PRO A 100 7.65 7.61 -0.35
N HIS A 101 7.28 8.79 0.15
CA HIS A 101 6.55 8.92 1.42
C HIS A 101 5.12 8.40 1.30
N VAL A 102 4.44 8.68 0.19
CA VAL A 102 3.08 8.16 -0.05
C VAL A 102 3.09 6.64 -0.20
N ARG A 103 4.07 6.07 -0.93
CA ARG A 103 4.23 4.60 -1.00
C ARG A 103 4.43 4.01 0.39
N PHE A 104 5.28 4.64 1.19
CA PHE A 104 5.48 4.21 2.57
C PHE A 104 4.21 4.26 3.41
N ALA A 105 3.35 5.27 3.22
CA ALA A 105 2.04 5.33 3.87
C ALA A 105 1.10 4.20 3.43
N ARG A 106 1.11 3.81 2.15
CA ARG A 106 0.36 2.65 1.66
C ARG A 106 0.84 1.35 2.29
N ASP A 107 2.15 1.17 2.37
CA ASP A 107 2.75 -0.03 2.96
C ASP A 107 2.48 -0.11 4.47
N ALA A 108 2.53 1.03 5.16
CA ALA A 108 2.15 1.14 6.57
C ALA A 108 0.66 0.79 6.77
N ALA A 109 -0.25 1.39 5.97
CA ALA A 109 -1.67 1.08 6.02
C ALA A 109 -1.94 -0.42 5.83
N ALA A 110 -1.29 -1.04 4.84
CA ALA A 110 -1.42 -2.47 4.59
C ALA A 110 -0.91 -3.33 5.76
N ARG A 111 0.20 -2.94 6.41
CA ARG A 111 0.76 -3.65 7.58
C ARG A 111 -0.09 -3.54 8.83
N MET A 112 -0.88 -2.47 8.96
CA MET A 112 -1.79 -2.27 10.09
C MET A 112 -3.08 -3.10 9.97
N ARG A 113 -3.37 -3.67 8.79
CA ARG A 113 -4.53 -4.54 8.57
C ARG A 113 -4.41 -5.85 9.33
N TYR A 114 -5.55 -6.40 9.75
CA TYR A 114 -5.62 -7.71 10.38
C TYR A 114 -5.46 -8.83 9.35
N PHE A 115 -6.09 -8.65 8.19
CA PHE A 115 -6.11 -9.65 7.13
C PHE A 115 -5.55 -9.08 5.83
N LYS A 116 -4.79 -9.90 5.10
CA LYS A 116 -4.47 -9.64 3.68
C LYS A 116 -5.35 -10.55 2.82
N VAL A 117 -6.16 -9.94 1.97
CA VAL A 117 -6.89 -10.64 0.92
C VAL A 117 -5.98 -10.78 -0.30
N THR A 118 -5.83 -12.00 -0.79
CA THR A 118 -5.05 -12.30 -2.00
C THR A 118 -5.73 -13.40 -2.79
N GLU A 119 -5.54 -13.40 -4.10
CA GLU A 119 -5.84 -14.58 -4.88
C GLU A 119 -4.76 -15.65 -4.66
N ALA A 120 -5.21 -16.90 -4.58
CA ALA A 120 -4.37 -18.08 -4.53
C ALA A 120 -4.93 -19.18 -5.45
N PHE A 121 -4.07 -20.11 -5.84
CA PHE A 121 -4.43 -21.22 -6.73
C PHE A 121 -4.11 -22.60 -6.15
N ALA A 122 -3.21 -22.64 -5.17
CA ALA A 122 -2.73 -23.83 -4.46
C ALA A 122 -2.31 -23.45 -3.03
N SER A 123 -1.71 -24.38 -2.29
CA SER A 123 -1.25 -24.16 -0.91
C SER A 123 -0.12 -23.13 -0.82
N PHE A 124 0.78 -23.07 -1.80
CA PHE A 124 1.90 -22.14 -1.82
C PHE A 124 1.48 -20.68 -2.09
N GLU A 125 2.29 -19.75 -1.60
CA GLU A 125 2.12 -18.32 -1.89
C GLU A 125 2.84 -17.92 -3.18
N LEU A 126 2.19 -17.04 -3.94
CA LEU A 126 2.74 -16.38 -5.11
C LEU A 126 2.95 -14.90 -4.79
N ASP A 127 4.10 -14.36 -5.19
CA ASP A 127 4.26 -12.91 -5.28
C ASP A 127 3.44 -12.35 -6.45
N ASP A 128 3.44 -11.03 -6.62
CA ASP A 128 2.58 -10.39 -7.62
C ASP A 128 2.98 -10.74 -9.05
N ALA A 129 4.28 -10.85 -9.35
CA ALA A 129 4.77 -11.18 -10.68
C ALA A 129 4.52 -12.66 -11.02
N GLU A 130 4.75 -13.56 -10.06
CA GLU A 130 4.43 -14.97 -10.20
C GLU A 130 2.91 -15.19 -10.35
N ARG A 131 2.09 -14.43 -9.62
CA ARG A 131 0.62 -14.53 -9.71
C ARG A 131 0.09 -14.07 -11.06
N ASP A 132 0.60 -12.96 -11.59
CA ASP A 132 0.23 -12.47 -12.92
C ASP A 132 0.60 -13.48 -14.01
N LEU A 133 1.81 -14.05 -13.93
CA LEU A 133 2.26 -15.09 -14.85
C LEU A 133 1.41 -16.37 -14.72
N PHE A 134 1.16 -16.83 -13.50
CA PHE A 134 0.37 -18.03 -13.27
C PHE A 134 -1.07 -17.84 -13.72
N ARG A 135 -1.66 -16.66 -13.53
CA ARG A 135 -3.02 -16.37 -13.99
C ARG A 135 -3.11 -16.44 -15.51
N ALA A 136 -2.15 -15.86 -16.22
CA ALA A 136 -2.11 -15.96 -17.68
C ALA A 136 -1.97 -17.41 -18.16
N LEU A 137 -1.14 -18.22 -17.49
CA LEU A 137 -1.07 -19.66 -17.76
C LEU A 137 -2.41 -20.35 -17.47
N TYR A 138 -3.03 -20.07 -16.33
CA TYR A 138 -4.29 -20.69 -15.93
C TYR A 138 -5.41 -20.39 -16.91
N ASP A 139 -5.51 -19.15 -17.39
CA ASP A 139 -6.48 -18.75 -18.40
C ASP A 139 -6.27 -19.51 -19.73
N GLU A 140 -5.02 -19.73 -20.16
CA GLU A 140 -4.69 -20.56 -21.34
C GLU A 140 -5.06 -22.05 -21.11
N LEU A 141 -4.72 -22.60 -19.93
CA LEU A 141 -5.02 -23.99 -19.58
C LEU A 141 -6.53 -24.28 -19.51
N THR A 142 -7.33 -23.25 -19.24
CA THR A 142 -8.78 -23.36 -19.07
C THR A 142 -9.58 -22.75 -20.22
N GLU A 143 -8.92 -22.24 -21.27
CA GLU A 143 -9.59 -21.75 -22.48
C GLU A 143 -10.47 -22.83 -23.15
N PRO A 144 -10.06 -24.12 -23.22
CA PRO A 144 -10.93 -25.15 -23.79
C PRO A 144 -12.11 -25.47 -22.86
N ASP A 145 -13.35 -25.33 -23.37
CA ASP A 145 -14.62 -25.53 -22.64
C ASP A 145 -14.78 -26.94 -22.00
N ASP A 146 -13.97 -27.91 -22.42
CA ASP A 146 -13.98 -29.31 -22.00
C ASP A 146 -12.95 -29.68 -20.93
N VAL A 147 -12.21 -28.70 -20.38
CA VAL A 147 -11.28 -28.92 -19.27
C VAL A 147 -12.03 -28.96 -17.94
N ASP A 148 -11.96 -30.10 -17.25
CA ASP A 148 -12.38 -30.18 -15.86
C ASP A 148 -11.29 -29.55 -14.98
N THR A 149 -11.57 -28.36 -14.44
CA THR A 149 -10.63 -27.64 -13.57
C THR A 149 -10.25 -28.42 -12.32
N ASP A 150 -11.10 -29.36 -11.87
CA ASP A 150 -10.81 -30.22 -10.73
C ASP A 150 -9.72 -31.27 -11.03
N ASP A 151 -9.36 -31.47 -12.30
CA ASP A 151 -8.30 -32.39 -12.73
C ASP A 151 -6.95 -31.73 -12.95
N LEU A 152 -6.88 -30.39 -13.03
CA LEU A 152 -5.61 -29.67 -13.18
C LEU A 152 -4.73 -29.84 -11.92
N ARG A 153 -3.48 -30.27 -12.11
CA ARG A 153 -2.49 -30.45 -11.03
C ARG A 153 -1.32 -29.49 -11.19
N CYS A 154 -0.66 -29.18 -10.08
CA CYS A 154 0.51 -28.30 -10.08
C CYS A 154 1.66 -28.86 -10.95
N GLU A 155 1.91 -30.17 -10.91
CA GLU A 155 2.93 -30.81 -11.75
C GLU A 155 2.64 -30.66 -13.26
N ASP A 156 1.38 -30.81 -13.66
CA ASP A 156 0.97 -30.64 -15.06
C ASP A 156 1.13 -29.17 -15.50
N ALA A 157 0.78 -28.22 -14.64
CA ALA A 157 0.98 -26.80 -14.91
C ALA A 157 2.46 -26.41 -14.98
N ALA A 158 3.34 -27.03 -14.19
CA ALA A 158 4.78 -26.81 -14.26
C ALA A 158 5.35 -27.19 -15.64
N GLU A 159 4.95 -28.36 -16.16
CA GLU A 159 5.36 -28.83 -17.49
C GLU A 159 4.90 -27.87 -18.59
N GLN A 160 3.67 -27.36 -18.48
CA GLN A 160 3.09 -26.45 -19.48
C GLN A 160 3.62 -25.03 -19.38
N LEU A 161 4.01 -24.56 -18.19
CA LEU A 161 4.59 -23.23 -17.98
C LEU A 161 5.86 -23.03 -18.82
N LEU A 162 6.70 -24.06 -18.94
CA LEU A 162 7.91 -24.00 -19.77
C LEU A 162 7.58 -23.82 -21.26
N ALA A 163 6.51 -24.44 -21.76
CA ALA A 163 6.05 -24.26 -23.13
C ALA A 163 5.46 -22.86 -23.32
N PHE A 164 4.58 -22.44 -22.41
CA PHE A 164 3.90 -21.14 -22.40
C PHE A 164 4.89 -19.96 -22.41
N VAL A 165 5.89 -20.00 -21.54
CA VAL A 165 6.88 -18.92 -21.39
C VAL A 165 7.82 -18.81 -22.59
N ASN A 166 8.05 -19.91 -23.31
CA ASN A 166 8.85 -19.91 -24.54
C ASN A 166 8.04 -19.52 -25.79
N ASP A 167 6.71 -19.39 -25.67
CA ASP A 167 5.87 -18.90 -26.74
C ASP A 167 6.03 -17.38 -26.88
N SER A 168 6.42 -16.95 -28.07
CA SER A 168 6.58 -15.52 -28.42
C SER A 168 5.27 -14.71 -28.40
N SER A 169 4.11 -15.36 -28.31
CA SER A 169 2.78 -14.74 -28.23
C SER A 169 2.33 -14.46 -26.79
N THR A 170 3.03 -14.97 -25.79
CA THR A 170 2.74 -14.73 -24.37
C THR A 170 2.88 -13.26 -24.04
N ALA A 171 1.79 -12.65 -23.58
CA ALA A 171 1.72 -11.21 -23.30
C ALA A 171 2.47 -10.78 -22.03
N VAL A 172 2.80 -11.74 -21.14
CA VAL A 172 3.47 -11.47 -19.86
C VAL A 172 4.99 -11.59 -20.03
N ASP A 173 5.68 -10.45 -19.99
CA ASP A 173 7.15 -10.40 -19.95
C ASP A 173 7.65 -10.62 -18.52
N ALA A 174 7.53 -11.86 -18.02
CA ALA A 174 8.10 -12.25 -16.74
C ALA A 174 9.62 -12.39 -16.87
N ASP A 175 10.40 -11.96 -15.89
CA ASP A 175 11.85 -12.18 -15.92
C ASP A 175 12.22 -13.66 -15.65
N PRO A 176 13.44 -14.11 -16.00
CA PRO A 176 13.89 -15.48 -15.76
C PRO A 176 13.74 -15.97 -14.31
N SER A 177 13.97 -15.11 -13.31
CA SER A 177 13.90 -15.53 -11.91
C SER A 177 12.48 -15.79 -11.43
N THR A 178 11.51 -14.97 -11.87
CA THR A 178 10.08 -15.19 -11.62
C THR A 178 9.62 -16.52 -12.22
N ARG A 179 10.05 -16.83 -13.45
CA ARG A 179 9.71 -18.08 -14.14
C ARG A 179 10.25 -19.28 -13.40
N ASP A 180 11.55 -19.27 -13.08
CA ASP A 180 12.22 -20.38 -12.40
C ASP A 180 11.62 -20.64 -11.01
N SER A 181 11.32 -19.56 -10.24
CA SER A 181 10.66 -19.67 -8.93
C SER A 181 9.25 -20.25 -9.03
N LEU A 182 8.46 -19.82 -10.02
CA LEU A 182 7.10 -20.34 -10.21
C LEU A 182 7.11 -21.82 -10.59
N VAL A 183 8.01 -22.24 -11.50
CA VAL A 183 8.20 -23.66 -11.85
C VAL A 183 8.53 -24.46 -10.59
N GLU A 184 9.50 -24.02 -9.80
CA GLU A 184 9.90 -24.72 -8.57
C GLU A 184 8.72 -24.87 -7.59
N LYS A 185 7.90 -23.82 -7.41
CA LYS A 185 6.71 -23.88 -6.56
C LYS A 185 5.67 -24.87 -7.07
N LEU A 186 5.43 -24.90 -8.39
CA LEU A 186 4.48 -25.82 -9.00
C LEU A 186 4.95 -27.28 -8.93
N GLU A 187 6.22 -27.54 -9.20
CA GLU A 187 6.81 -28.88 -9.04
C GLU A 187 6.72 -29.37 -7.60
N ASN A 188 6.99 -28.49 -6.62
CA ASN A 188 6.84 -28.80 -5.20
C ASN A 188 5.39 -29.04 -4.78
N GLY A 189 4.42 -28.36 -5.42
CA GLY A 189 2.99 -28.62 -5.24
C GLY A 189 2.57 -30.00 -5.76
N GLY A 190 3.27 -30.53 -6.76
CA GLY A 190 3.08 -31.89 -7.26
C GLY A 190 1.63 -32.17 -7.68
N LYS A 191 0.97 -33.11 -6.99
CA LYS A 191 -0.41 -33.53 -7.28
C LYS A 191 -1.49 -32.69 -6.60
N GLU A 192 -1.13 -31.55 -6.01
CA GLU A 192 -2.15 -30.66 -5.47
C GLU A 192 -3.03 -30.10 -6.61
N PRO A 193 -4.37 -30.14 -6.45
CA PRO A 193 -5.27 -29.55 -7.43
C PRO A 193 -5.13 -28.03 -7.49
N ILE A 194 -5.17 -27.49 -8.71
CA ILE A 194 -5.19 -26.06 -8.96
C ILE A 194 -6.64 -25.59 -8.94
N ARG A 195 -6.99 -24.78 -7.94
CA ARG A 195 -8.33 -24.20 -7.82
C ARG A 195 -8.21 -22.72 -7.42
N PRO A 196 -8.67 -21.78 -8.27
CA PRO A 196 -8.75 -20.37 -7.90
C PRO A 196 -9.54 -20.20 -6.62
N ARG A 197 -9.03 -19.37 -5.71
CA ARG A 197 -9.63 -19.10 -4.42
C ARG A 197 -9.21 -17.73 -3.93
N VAL A 198 -10.04 -17.11 -3.11
CA VAL A 198 -9.67 -15.92 -2.35
C VAL A 198 -9.14 -16.36 -0.99
N ARG A 199 -7.90 -16.01 -0.71
CA ARG A 199 -7.22 -16.32 0.55
C ARG A 199 -7.19 -15.10 1.45
N PHE A 200 -7.67 -15.28 2.67
CA PHE A 200 -7.54 -14.35 3.78
C PHE A 200 -6.35 -14.78 4.63
N LEU A 201 -5.20 -14.13 4.45
CA LEU A 201 -4.00 -14.36 5.25
C LEU A 201 -4.11 -13.58 6.57
N ASP A 202 -3.88 -14.25 7.69
CA ASP A 202 -3.73 -13.59 8.98
C ASP A 202 -2.41 -12.82 9.04
N ARG A 203 -2.48 -11.53 9.37
CA ARG A 203 -1.32 -10.68 9.62
C ARG A 203 -1.18 -10.33 11.09
N ASN A 204 -2.23 -9.74 11.65
CA ASN A 204 -2.23 -9.18 13.00
C ASN A 204 -3.57 -9.42 13.71
N ALA A 205 -4.40 -10.34 13.20
CA ALA A 205 -5.72 -10.54 13.75
C ALA A 205 -5.63 -11.13 15.16
N ASN A 206 -6.50 -10.68 16.05
CA ASN A 206 -6.72 -11.41 17.28
C ASN A 206 -7.57 -12.66 17.00
N GLU A 207 -7.52 -13.65 17.91
CA GLU A 207 -8.22 -14.94 17.74
C GLU A 207 -9.72 -14.76 17.50
N ALA A 208 -10.35 -13.80 18.19
CA ALA A 208 -11.76 -13.50 18.04
C ALA A 208 -12.10 -12.97 16.65
N ALA A 209 -11.28 -12.08 16.08
CA ALA A 209 -11.45 -11.57 14.73
C ALA A 209 -11.27 -12.67 13.68
N PHE A 210 -10.26 -13.54 13.84
CA PHE A 210 -10.03 -14.65 12.92
C PHE A 210 -11.18 -15.66 12.92
N ASP A 211 -11.70 -15.98 14.11
CA ASP A 211 -12.89 -16.85 14.24
C ASP A 211 -14.14 -16.21 13.63
N ALA A 212 -14.38 -14.92 13.87
CA ALA A 212 -15.50 -14.19 13.30
C ALA A 212 -15.43 -14.14 11.76
N LEU A 213 -14.23 -13.98 11.20
CA LEU A 213 -14.03 -13.99 9.75
C LEU A 213 -14.47 -15.31 9.11
N ILE A 214 -14.16 -16.44 9.75
CA ILE A 214 -14.57 -17.77 9.26
C ILE A 214 -16.09 -17.90 9.24
N GLU A 215 -16.76 -17.40 10.28
CA GLU A 215 -18.22 -17.43 10.37
C GLU A 215 -18.87 -16.55 9.30
N ALA A 216 -18.28 -15.38 9.01
CA ALA A 216 -18.79 -14.43 8.04
C ALA A 216 -18.64 -14.87 6.58
N ILE A 217 -17.58 -15.62 6.23
CA ILE A 217 -17.35 -16.08 4.85
C ILE A 217 -18.47 -17.04 4.40
N PRO A 218 -19.25 -16.72 3.35
CA PRO A 218 -20.25 -17.62 2.80
C PRO A 218 -19.63 -18.76 1.98
N GLY A 219 -20.44 -19.78 1.66
CA GLY A 219 -20.05 -20.82 0.69
C GLY A 219 -19.01 -21.83 1.19
N GLU A 220 -18.34 -22.47 0.23
CA GLU A 220 -17.24 -23.40 0.50
C GLU A 220 -16.01 -22.62 0.98
N LYS A 221 -15.52 -22.99 2.16
CA LYS A 221 -14.33 -22.43 2.79
C LYS A 221 -13.47 -23.49 3.47
N ARG A 222 -12.18 -23.22 3.60
CA ARG A 222 -11.21 -24.06 4.31
C ARG A 222 -10.40 -23.22 5.27
N ARG A 223 -10.40 -23.63 6.54
CA ARG A 223 -9.61 -23.00 7.60
C ARG A 223 -8.24 -23.68 7.71
N TYR A 224 -7.20 -22.86 7.80
CA TYR A 224 -5.84 -23.24 8.14
C TYR A 224 -5.36 -22.40 9.34
N ASP A 225 -4.18 -22.73 9.88
CA ASP A 225 -3.66 -22.06 11.08
C ASP A 225 -3.34 -20.58 10.85
N ALA A 226 -2.91 -20.21 9.63
CA ALA A 226 -2.49 -18.84 9.29
C ALA A 226 -3.36 -18.17 8.23
N HIS A 227 -4.37 -18.87 7.70
CA HIS A 227 -5.21 -18.32 6.64
C HIS A 227 -6.53 -19.08 6.48
N ILE A 228 -7.45 -18.46 5.73
CA ILE A 228 -8.72 -19.05 5.33
C ILE A 228 -8.84 -18.93 3.81
N ASP A 229 -9.17 -20.02 3.14
CA ASP A 229 -9.46 -20.03 1.71
C ASP A 229 -10.98 -20.04 1.50
N SER A 230 -11.48 -19.14 0.66
CA SER A 230 -12.86 -19.12 0.14
C SER A 230 -12.86 -19.41 -1.36
N PHE A 231 -13.77 -20.26 -1.82
CA PHE A 231 -13.84 -20.67 -3.22
C PHE A 231 -14.96 -19.98 -4.01
N ASP A 232 -15.87 -19.30 -3.32
CA ASP A 232 -17.08 -18.73 -3.92
C ASP A 232 -17.13 -17.19 -3.84
N LEU A 233 -16.20 -16.56 -3.12
CA LEU A 233 -16.15 -15.10 -2.97
C LEU A 233 -15.38 -14.44 -4.11
N ASP A 234 -15.86 -13.27 -4.54
CA ASP A 234 -15.04 -12.38 -5.34
C ASP A 234 -14.06 -11.57 -4.44
N PRO A 235 -12.94 -11.08 -4.99
CA PRO A 235 -11.94 -10.35 -4.22
C PRO A 235 -12.45 -9.07 -3.55
N ALA A 236 -13.40 -8.36 -4.16
CA ALA A 236 -13.92 -7.11 -3.62
C ALA A 236 -14.86 -7.36 -2.43
N GLU A 237 -15.76 -8.34 -2.55
CA GLU A 237 -16.61 -8.81 -1.44
C GLU A 237 -15.74 -9.34 -0.28
N ALA A 238 -14.68 -10.08 -0.58
CA ALA A 238 -13.74 -10.56 0.43
C ALA A 238 -13.01 -9.40 1.14
N GLU A 239 -12.58 -8.37 0.43
CA GLU A 239 -11.97 -7.19 1.04
C GLU A 239 -12.94 -6.43 1.96
N GLU A 240 -14.22 -6.37 1.60
CA GLU A 240 -15.28 -5.75 2.40
C GLU A 240 -15.49 -6.54 3.69
N ILE A 241 -15.74 -7.85 3.61
CA ILE A 241 -15.92 -8.74 4.78
C ILE A 241 -14.71 -8.67 5.70
N ALA A 242 -13.49 -8.77 5.15
CA ALA A 242 -12.26 -8.69 5.95
C ALA A 242 -12.14 -7.36 6.69
N ARG A 243 -12.58 -6.27 6.08
CA ARG A 243 -12.51 -4.93 6.68
C ARG A 243 -13.58 -4.73 7.74
N GLU A 244 -14.81 -5.18 7.50
CA GLU A 244 -15.89 -5.12 8.48
C GLU A 244 -15.51 -5.88 9.76
N ILE A 245 -15.04 -7.12 9.63
CA ILE A 245 -14.58 -7.93 10.77
C ILE A 245 -13.38 -7.29 11.47
N GLU A 246 -12.46 -6.68 10.73
CA GLU A 246 -11.34 -5.97 11.34
C GLU A 246 -11.83 -4.81 12.25
N ILE A 247 -12.78 -3.99 11.77
CA ILE A 247 -13.31 -2.84 12.52
C ILE A 247 -14.11 -3.27 13.74
N ASP A 248 -14.95 -4.29 13.58
CA ASP A 248 -15.77 -4.85 14.66
C ASP A 248 -14.94 -5.46 15.80
N HIS A 249 -13.64 -5.67 15.55
CA HIS A 249 -12.68 -6.28 16.47
C HIS A 249 -11.48 -5.38 16.80
N ASP A 250 -11.70 -4.06 16.86
CA ASP A 250 -10.72 -3.03 17.28
C ASP A 250 -9.53 -2.85 16.32
N GLY A 251 -9.66 -3.27 15.06
CA GLY A 251 -8.74 -2.94 13.98
C GLY A 251 -9.15 -1.65 13.24
N TYR A 252 -8.22 -1.09 12.46
CA TYR A 252 -8.44 0.20 11.80
C TYR A 252 -9.21 0.11 10.48
N GLY A 253 -9.12 -1.03 9.78
CA GLY A 253 -9.77 -1.21 8.49
C GLY A 253 -9.20 -0.32 7.37
N PHE A 254 -7.96 0.18 7.51
CA PHE A 254 -7.40 1.20 6.61
C PHE A 254 -7.52 0.84 5.12
N GLN A 255 -7.81 1.87 4.32
CA GLN A 255 -7.68 1.86 2.88
C GLN A 255 -6.37 2.52 2.47
N ALA A 256 -5.75 1.97 1.42
CA ALA A 256 -4.51 2.53 0.88
C ALA A 256 -4.75 3.97 0.39
N PRO A 257 -3.97 4.96 0.85
CA PRO A 257 -4.15 6.33 0.41
C PRO A 257 -3.82 6.52 -1.08
N SER A 258 -4.57 7.39 -1.73
CA SER A 258 -4.34 7.83 -3.11
C SER A 258 -3.60 9.16 -3.14
N SER A 259 -2.78 9.37 -4.17
CA SER A 259 -2.04 10.62 -4.37
C SER A 259 -2.42 11.29 -5.69
N ILE A 260 -2.52 12.61 -5.65
CA ILE A 260 -2.61 13.44 -6.86
C ILE A 260 -1.35 14.30 -6.99
N TYR A 261 -0.67 14.17 -8.13
CA TYR A 261 0.60 14.84 -8.37
C TYR A 261 0.39 16.14 -9.14
N HIS A 262 0.71 17.26 -8.51
CA HIS A 262 0.67 18.56 -9.18
C HIS A 262 2.08 18.94 -9.66
N ARG A 263 2.21 19.29 -10.95
CA ARG A 263 3.50 19.66 -11.57
C ARG A 263 4.00 21.06 -11.20
N PHE A 264 3.19 21.88 -10.53
CA PHE A 264 3.47 23.31 -10.31
C PHE A 264 4.08 23.67 -8.95
N MET A 265 4.19 22.75 -7.98
CA MET A 265 4.80 23.06 -6.67
C MET A 265 6.23 22.52 -6.52
N THR A 266 7.05 22.59 -7.57
CA THR A 266 8.51 22.64 -7.36
C THR A 266 8.86 24.02 -6.82
N GLY A 267 8.71 24.25 -5.51
CA GLY A 267 9.00 25.58 -4.95
C GLY A 267 8.60 25.90 -3.51
N LEU A 268 7.91 25.02 -2.79
CA LEU A 268 7.65 25.19 -1.35
C LEU A 268 8.55 24.26 -0.54
N THR A 269 9.86 24.24 -0.83
CA THR A 269 10.83 23.69 0.11
C THR A 269 10.97 24.68 1.26
N GLY A 270 10.30 24.39 2.37
CA GLY A 270 10.77 24.83 3.68
C GLY A 270 12.21 24.32 3.86
N GLY A 271 13.18 25.15 3.52
CA GLY A 271 14.61 25.03 3.85
C GLY A 271 15.21 23.62 3.87
N ARG A 272 15.32 22.93 2.72
CA ARG A 272 16.44 22.00 2.50
C ARG A 272 17.48 22.66 1.60
N CYS A 273 18.60 23.04 2.20
CA CYS A 273 19.81 23.37 1.46
C CYS A 273 20.29 22.13 0.68
N PRO A 274 20.46 22.19 -0.65
CA PRO A 274 21.22 21.17 -1.34
C PRO A 274 22.71 21.29 -0.95
N PRO A 275 23.46 20.17 -0.84
CA PRO A 275 24.89 20.21 -0.60
C PRO A 275 25.62 20.92 -1.76
N PRO A 276 26.78 21.55 -1.53
CA PRO A 276 27.43 22.39 -2.52
C PRO A 276 28.01 21.55 -3.66
N SER A 277 27.29 21.44 -4.77
CA SER A 277 27.86 20.95 -6.02
C SER A 277 28.62 22.07 -6.72
N ARG A 278 29.87 21.76 -7.08
CA ARG A 278 30.81 22.67 -7.71
C ARG A 278 30.28 23.20 -9.05
N ARG A 279 30.26 24.53 -9.17
CA ARG A 279 30.42 25.35 -10.40
C ARG A 279 30.02 24.69 -11.73
N ARG A 280 28.93 25.18 -12.32
CA ARG A 280 28.92 25.64 -13.73
C ARG A 280 27.82 26.69 -13.91
N THR A 281 28.26 27.86 -14.36
CA THR A 281 27.49 29.01 -14.89
C THR A 281 26.72 28.57 -16.16
N SER A 282 25.48 29.00 -16.40
CA SER A 282 25.11 30.31 -16.97
C SER A 282 23.57 30.41 -17.16
N PRO A 283 23.00 31.62 -17.40
CA PRO A 283 21.64 31.97 -17.03
C PRO A 283 20.62 31.82 -18.17
N CYS A 284 19.35 31.62 -17.84
CA CYS A 284 18.25 31.91 -18.76
C CYS A 284 17.16 32.68 -18.03
N SER A 285 17.12 33.98 -18.30
CA SER A 285 16.00 34.87 -18.06
C SER A 285 14.94 34.64 -19.12
N THR A 286 13.66 34.60 -18.75
CA THR A 286 12.60 35.30 -19.49
C THR A 286 11.30 35.40 -18.68
N THR A 287 10.91 36.65 -18.51
CA THR A 287 9.67 37.28 -18.02
C THR A 287 8.36 36.47 -18.21
N PRO A 288 7.43 36.42 -17.22
CA PRO A 288 6.08 35.93 -17.45
C PRO A 288 5.22 36.99 -18.15
N ARG A 289 4.61 36.63 -19.28
CA ARG A 289 3.48 37.36 -19.85
C ARG A 289 2.20 36.91 -19.16
N THR A 290 1.54 37.85 -18.52
CA THR A 290 0.14 37.83 -18.10
C THR A 290 -0.79 37.39 -19.24
N ALA A 291 -1.69 36.45 -18.96
CA ALA A 291 -2.92 36.24 -19.71
C ALA A 291 -4.10 36.22 -18.73
N THR A 292 -4.75 37.37 -18.66
CA THR A 292 -6.06 37.61 -18.07
C THR A 292 -7.13 36.88 -18.88
N THR A 293 -8.07 36.19 -18.22
CA THR A 293 -9.42 36.07 -18.76
C THR A 293 -10.43 36.12 -17.61
N ARG A 294 -10.91 37.35 -17.41
CA ARG A 294 -12.03 37.87 -16.59
C ARG A 294 -12.06 37.58 -15.10
#